data_AF-A0A920UM55-F1
#
_entry.id   AF-A0A920UM55-F1
#
_cell.length_a   1.000
_cell.length_b   1.000
_cell.length_c   1.000
_cell.angle_alpha   90.00
_cell.angle_beta   90.00
_cell.angle_gamma   90.00
#
_symmetry.space_group_name_H-M   'P 1'
#
loop_
_entity.id
_entity.type
_entity.pdbx_description
1 polymer ?
#
loop_
_entity_poly.entity_id
_entity_poly.type
_entity_poly.pdbx_seq_one_letter_code
_entity_poly.pdbx_strand_id
1 'polypeptide(L)'
;MAEKRGEEPQFPPNADVGYRANNALTGQNDPIIVPKDATELLQYEGELVVVFGKKCKNVSESEALDYVFGYTIGNDVSERLGSGAIERFGEQRILILSSLWGLGL
;
A
#
# COMPACT_ATOMS: atom_id res chain seq x y z
N MET A 1 -4.38 -9.75 -12.57
CA MET A 1 -5.30 -10.60 -11.78
C MET A 1 -6.53 -11.01 -12.58
N ALA A 2 -7.28 -10.08 -13.19
CA ALA A 2 -8.42 -10.41 -14.06
C ALA A 2 -8.02 -11.33 -15.23
N GLU A 3 -6.89 -11.03 -15.91
CA GLU A 3 -6.33 -11.90 -16.96
C GLU A 3 -6.06 -13.34 -16.50
N LYS A 4 -5.50 -13.52 -15.29
CA LYS A 4 -5.25 -14.86 -14.70
C LYS A 4 -6.55 -15.64 -14.44
N ARG A 5 -7.69 -14.96 -14.40
CA ARG A 5 -9.04 -15.56 -14.22
C ARG A 5 -9.84 -15.62 -15.52
N GLY A 6 -9.29 -15.16 -16.65
CA GLY A 6 -10.02 -15.05 -17.92
C GLY A 6 -11.15 -14.02 -17.88
N GLU A 7 -11.05 -13.03 -17.00
CA GLU A 7 -12.05 -11.97 -16.82
C GLU A 7 -11.56 -10.65 -17.42
N GLU A 8 -12.49 -9.84 -17.91
CA GLU A 8 -12.22 -8.45 -18.28
C GLU A 8 -11.96 -7.60 -17.02
N PRO A 9 -10.91 -6.76 -17.02
CA PRO A 9 -10.62 -5.90 -15.88
C PRO A 9 -11.71 -4.83 -15.72
N GLN A 10 -12.36 -4.83 -14.56
CA GLN A 10 -13.27 -3.75 -14.16
C GLN A 10 -12.49 -2.69 -13.37
N PHE A 11 -12.47 -1.46 -13.89
CA PHE A 11 -11.83 -0.34 -13.24
C PHE A 11 -12.87 0.50 -12.49
N PRO A 12 -12.62 0.86 -11.22
CA PRO A 12 -13.51 1.77 -10.52
C PRO A 12 -13.44 3.17 -11.17
N PRO A 13 -14.55 3.94 -11.16
CA PRO A 13 -14.56 5.27 -11.74
C PRO A 13 -13.72 6.28 -10.96
N ASN A 14 -13.42 5.98 -9.69
CA ASN A 14 -12.62 6.81 -8.79
C ASN A 14 -11.66 5.94 -7.99
N ALA A 15 -10.61 6.56 -7.43
CA ALA A 15 -9.74 5.91 -6.48
C ALA A 15 -10.49 5.57 -5.18
N ASP A 16 -10.25 4.36 -4.66
CA ASP A 16 -10.67 3.99 -3.32
C ASP A 16 -9.55 4.29 -2.32
N VAL A 17 -9.90 4.71 -1.11
CA VAL A 17 -8.94 5.07 -0.06
C VAL A 17 -9.01 4.04 1.05
N GLY A 18 -8.02 3.14 1.05
CA GLY A 18 -7.82 2.18 2.14
C GLY A 18 -7.09 2.79 3.33
N TYR A 19 -7.32 2.23 4.52
CA TYR A 19 -6.57 2.54 5.73
C TYR A 19 -5.78 1.32 6.21
N ARG A 20 -4.56 1.57 6.70
CA ARG A 20 -3.78 0.61 7.49
C ARG A 20 -3.32 1.29 8.77
N ALA A 21 -3.34 0.54 9.86
CA ALA A 21 -2.88 1.03 11.15
C ALA A 21 -1.35 1.16 11.20
N ASN A 22 -0.84 2.09 12.01
CA ASN A 22 0.60 2.36 12.11
C ASN A 22 1.41 1.17 12.64
N ASN A 23 0.79 0.26 13.40
CA ASN A 23 1.42 -0.98 13.87
C ASN A 23 1.66 -2.00 12.74
N ALA A 24 1.11 -1.76 11.55
CA ALA A 24 1.35 -2.57 10.36
C ALA A 24 2.72 -2.27 9.71
N LEU A 25 3.38 -1.19 10.12
CA LEU A 25 4.67 -0.79 9.58
C LEU A 25 5.78 -1.74 10.06
N THR A 26 6.53 -2.28 9.11
CA THR A 26 7.74 -3.06 9.37
C THR A 26 8.90 -2.57 8.51
N GLY A 27 10.12 -2.72 9.01
CA GLY A 27 11.33 -2.21 8.38
C GLY A 27 11.80 -3.03 7.19
N GLN A 28 12.86 -2.54 6.54
CA GLN A 28 13.53 -3.30 5.51
C GLN A 28 14.17 -4.56 6.10
N ASN A 29 14.00 -5.71 5.44
CA ASN A 29 14.49 -7.03 5.86
C ASN A 29 13.87 -7.60 7.14
N ASP A 30 12.95 -6.88 7.77
CA ASP A 30 12.17 -7.43 8.87
C ASP A 30 11.20 -8.49 8.34
N PRO A 31 10.97 -9.59 9.10
CA PRO A 31 10.06 -10.62 8.68
C PRO A 31 8.62 -10.11 8.66
N ILE A 32 7.88 -10.50 7.62
CA ILE A 32 6.42 -10.40 7.59
C ILE A 32 5.88 -11.54 8.46
N ILE A 33 5.19 -11.20 9.55
CA ILE A 33 4.64 -12.21 10.45
C ILE A 33 3.29 -12.65 9.89
N VAL A 34 3.24 -13.87 9.32
CA VAL A 34 2.01 -14.47 8.81
C VAL A 34 1.26 -15.16 9.96
N PRO A 35 0.00 -14.79 10.23
CA PRO A 35 -0.83 -15.46 11.24
C PRO A 35 -0.98 -16.96 10.93
N LYS A 36 -1.08 -17.80 11.97
CA LYS A 36 -1.20 -19.26 11.80
C LYS A 36 -2.48 -19.71 11.09
N ASP A 37 -3.50 -18.87 11.13
CA ASP A 37 -4.80 -19.07 10.50
C ASP A 37 -4.95 -18.38 9.14
N ALA A 38 -3.86 -17.78 8.62
CA ALA A 38 -3.85 -17.24 7.26
C ALA A 38 -4.00 -18.38 6.23
N THR A 39 -4.78 -18.13 5.19
CA THR A 39 -4.95 -19.05 4.07
C THR A 39 -3.82 -18.94 3.04
N GLU A 40 -3.82 -19.87 2.09
CA GLU A 40 -2.92 -19.87 0.92
C GLU A 40 -3.16 -18.68 -0.04
N LEU A 41 -4.17 -17.84 0.23
CA LEU A 41 -4.54 -16.67 -0.57
C LEU A 41 -3.87 -15.37 -0.09
N LEU A 42 -2.85 -15.47 0.75
CA LEU A 42 -1.98 -14.34 1.11
C LEU A 42 -1.20 -13.88 -0.13
N GLN A 43 -1.20 -12.58 -0.40
CA GLN A 43 -0.58 -11.97 -1.58
C GLN A 43 0.24 -10.75 -1.19
N TYR A 44 1.32 -10.52 -1.95
CA TYR A 44 2.14 -9.31 -1.89
C TYR A 44 1.72 -8.35 -3.01
N GLU A 45 1.71 -7.06 -2.70
CA GLU A 45 1.36 -5.99 -3.62
C GLU A 45 2.40 -4.87 -3.46
N GLY A 46 3.39 -4.86 -4.37
CA GLY A 46 4.41 -3.82 -4.39
C GLY A 46 3.81 -2.49 -4.84
N GLU A 47 3.92 -1.46 -4.01
CA GLU A 47 3.34 -0.15 -4.24
C GLU A 47 4.39 0.96 -4.17
N LEU A 48 4.19 2.02 -4.97
CA LEU A 48 4.84 3.31 -4.74
C LEU A 48 4.19 3.97 -3.52
N VAL A 49 5.00 4.39 -2.56
CA VAL A 49 4.53 5.09 -1.37
C VAL A 49 5.00 6.54 -1.41
N VAL A 50 4.06 7.46 -1.31
CA VAL A 50 4.31 8.91 -1.23
C VAL A 50 4.39 9.31 0.24
N VAL A 51 5.47 9.99 0.63
CA VAL A 51 5.66 10.50 2.00
C VAL A 51 5.39 12.00 2.00
N PHE A 52 4.34 12.44 2.69
CA PHE A 52 4.02 13.86 2.85
C PHE A 52 4.89 14.50 3.94
N GLY A 53 5.53 15.62 3.63
CA GLY A 53 6.36 16.38 4.58
C GLY A 53 5.66 17.56 5.26
N LYS A 54 4.48 17.95 4.74
CA LYS A 54 3.75 19.14 5.14
C LYS A 54 2.28 18.79 5.34
N LYS A 55 1.64 19.40 6.35
CA LYS A 55 0.18 19.29 6.54
C LYS A 55 -0.52 20.04 5.41
N CYS A 56 -1.59 19.46 4.87
CA CYS A 56 -2.34 20.05 3.78
C CYS A 56 -3.83 19.65 3.81
N LYS A 57 -4.68 20.44 3.16
CA LYS A 57 -6.11 20.19 2.98
C LYS A 57 -6.60 20.96 1.77
N ASN A 58 -7.44 20.33 0.93
CA ASN A 58 -8.01 20.94 -0.28
C ASN A 58 -6.95 21.53 -1.24
N VAL A 59 -5.88 20.75 -1.49
CA VAL A 59 -4.77 21.14 -2.39
C VAL A 59 -5.19 20.94 -3.84
N SER A 60 -4.82 21.86 -4.73
CA SER A 60 -4.99 21.65 -6.17
C SER A 60 -4.05 20.57 -6.70
N GLU A 61 -4.43 19.91 -7.81
CA GLU A 61 -3.56 18.90 -8.44
C GLU A 61 -2.17 19.46 -8.79
N SER A 62 -2.11 20.70 -9.28
CA SER A 62 -0.87 21.38 -9.64
C SER A 62 0.08 21.65 -8.46
N GLU A 63 -0.45 21.77 -7.24
CA GLU A 63 0.34 22.04 -6.03
C GLU A 63 0.65 20.77 -5.24
N ALA A 64 0.06 19.62 -5.59
CA ALA A 64 0.11 18.40 -4.80
C ALA A 64 1.54 17.95 -4.48
N LEU A 65 2.45 18.06 -5.46
CA LEU A 65 3.84 17.62 -5.31
C LEU A 65 4.67 18.51 -4.39
N ASP A 66 4.28 19.77 -4.14
CA ASP A 66 4.99 20.68 -3.24
C ASP A 66 4.89 20.26 -1.75
N TYR A 67 3.96 19.36 -1.45
CA TYR A 67 3.73 18.79 -0.11
C TYR A 67 4.40 17.43 0.08
N VAL A 68 4.94 16.83 -1.00
CA VAL A 68 5.64 15.55 -0.97
C VAL A 68 7.07 15.78 -0.47
N PHE A 69 7.45 15.08 0.60
CA PHE A 69 8.83 15.03 1.08
C PHE A 69 9.69 14.10 0.22
N GLY A 70 9.13 12.96 -0.18
CA GLY A 70 9.80 12.00 -1.02
C GLY A 70 8.94 10.78 -1.30
N TYR A 71 9.56 9.80 -1.93
CA TYR A 71 8.93 8.54 -2.31
C TYR A 71 9.69 7.37 -1.70
N THR A 72 8.98 6.27 -1.52
CA THR A 72 9.55 5.00 -1.08
C THR A 72 8.75 3.83 -1.66
N ILE A 73 9.18 2.60 -1.37
CA ILE A 73 8.50 1.38 -1.79
C ILE A 73 7.75 0.81 -0.59
N GLY A 74 6.52 0.39 -0.84
CA GLY A 74 5.69 -0.34 0.11
C GLY A 74 5.30 -1.73 -0.40
N ASN A 75 4.93 -2.61 0.53
CA ASN A 75 4.25 -3.86 0.20
C ASN A 75 2.94 -3.90 0.98
N ASP A 76 1.80 -3.82 0.30
CA ASP A 76 0.47 -3.97 0.90
C ASP A 76 0.08 -5.45 0.92
N VAL A 77 0.51 -6.15 1.97
CA VAL A 77 0.24 -7.57 2.12
C VAL A 77 -1.23 -7.75 2.48
N SER A 78 -1.93 -8.54 1.68
CA SER A 78 -3.36 -8.78 1.87
C SER A 78 -3.71 -10.24 1.70
N GLU A 79 -4.73 -10.70 2.42
CA GLU A 79 -5.34 -12.00 2.22
C GLU A 79 -6.68 -11.84 1.50
N ARG A 80 -6.87 -12.60 0.41
CA ARG A 80 -8.09 -12.55 -0.41
C ARG A 80 -9.05 -13.65 0.01
N LEU A 81 -10.36 -13.37 0.09
CA LEU A 81 -11.39 -14.41 0.19
C LEU A 81 -11.93 -14.74 -1.22
N GLY A 82 -12.34 -15.99 -1.44
CA GLY A 82 -12.63 -16.58 -2.75
C GLY A 82 -13.72 -15.92 -3.62
N SER A 83 -14.40 -14.88 -3.14
CA SER A 83 -15.41 -14.10 -3.88
C SER A 83 -14.97 -12.67 -4.22
N GLY A 84 -13.69 -12.31 -4.04
CA GLY A 84 -13.19 -10.97 -4.31
C GLY A 84 -13.53 -9.93 -3.23
N ALA A 85 -14.22 -10.33 -2.16
CA ALA A 85 -14.34 -9.55 -0.94
C ALA A 85 -13.03 -9.65 -0.13
N ILE A 86 -12.46 -8.50 0.22
CA ILE A 86 -11.32 -8.37 1.13
C ILE A 86 -11.91 -8.16 2.52
N GLU A 87 -11.57 -9.00 3.50
CA GLU A 87 -11.45 -8.62 4.92
C GLU A 87 -11.17 -9.88 5.73
N ARG A 88 -9.90 -10.12 6.05
CA ARG A 88 -9.64 -10.79 7.33
C ARG A 88 -8.38 -10.40 8.05
N PHE A 89 -7.37 -9.84 7.39
CA PHE A 89 -6.23 -9.27 8.10
C PHE A 89 -5.69 -8.06 7.35
N GLY A 90 -6.07 -6.88 7.85
CA GLY A 90 -5.36 -5.65 7.52
C GLY A 90 -4.34 -5.42 8.59
N GLU A 91 -3.10 -5.88 8.43
CA GLU A 91 -2.13 -5.59 9.48
C GLU A 91 -0.66 -5.57 9.10
N GLN A 92 -0.23 -5.61 7.82
CA GLN A 92 1.18 -5.35 7.50
C GLN A 92 1.36 -4.56 6.19
N ARG A 93 1.84 -3.32 6.30
CA ARG A 93 2.46 -2.57 5.19
C ARG A 93 3.94 -2.53 5.46
N ILE A 94 4.73 -3.21 4.64
CA ILE A 94 6.18 -2.99 4.67
C ILE A 94 6.40 -1.59 4.13
N LEU A 95 7.10 -0.74 4.87
CA LEU A 95 7.61 0.53 4.36
C LEU A 95 9.12 0.36 4.31
N ILE A 96 9.66 0.10 3.11
CA ILE A 96 11.09 -0.03 2.93
C ILE A 96 11.68 1.39 2.95
N LEU A 97 11.94 1.95 4.13
CA LEU A 97 12.56 3.28 4.31
C LEU A 97 14.03 3.34 3.87
N SER A 98 14.49 2.46 2.99
CA SER A 98 15.91 2.35 2.62
C SER A 98 16.40 3.44 1.69
N SER A 99 15.49 4.18 1.04
CA SER A 99 15.87 5.22 0.12
C SER A 99 14.77 6.27 -0.04
N LEU A 100 14.70 7.19 0.93
CA LEU A 100 14.09 8.49 0.69
C LEU A 100 14.95 9.22 -0.34
N TRP A 101 14.57 9.11 -1.61
CA TRP A 101 15.13 9.95 -2.67
C TRP A 101 14.48 11.34 -2.54
N GLY A 102 15.18 12.26 -1.89
CA GLY A 102 14.66 13.61 -1.60
C GLY A 102 15.43 14.41 -0.55
N LEU A 103 16.66 14.03 -0.20
CA LEU A 103 17.53 14.87 0.64
C LEU A 103 18.09 16.04 -0.19
N GLY A 104 17.25 17.03 -0.45
CA GLY A 104 17.69 18.41 -0.61
C GLY A 104 17.79 19.03 0.79
N LEU A 105 19.00 19.00 1.36
CA LEU A 105 19.42 19.96 2.39
C LEU A 105 19.66 21.32 1.74
#